data_AF-A0A352YZ70-F1
#
_entry.id   AF-A0A352YZ70-F1
#
_cell.length_a   1.000
_cell.length_b   1.000
_cell.length_c   1.000
_cell.angle_alpha   90.00
_cell.angle_beta   90.00
_cell.angle_gamma   90.00
#
_symmetry.space_group_name_H-M   'P 1'
#
loop_
_entity.id
_entity.type
_entity.pdbx_description
1 polymer ?
#
loop_
_entity_poly.entity_id
_entity_poly.type
_entity_poly.pdbx_seq_one_letter_code
_entity_poly.pdbx_strand_id
1 'polypeptide(L)'
;MKYQFKFFLLLFLFTIPVLLSAQKSYKAVCDKSDGMVKIVDNEDRSPNLIPLKGGFPFYQVAQNWVKENYPSGKCDPATAIKQNQAAADALTQSASGQKQAAPDQTRKTTDPNAFINVPPNQVPLPAIAPAPKYHNTSFFLSLLFSNLGKVYNLDPPLIPGINIGIEQMFGTKLFIGTGIHVSSLIGKTDEDAGVSSFYSFRIPLFLGYRQISGTRYWGVDLGLAANTMLKPLTNDSRLAGEIAADYSFNTLTRIRIGKERTAFEFGVDVWLNDILSSEEGFQMTILSLGYRYSF
;
A
#
# COMPACT_ATOMS: atom_id res chain seq x y z
N MET A 1 17.76 -20.39 -17.56
CA MET A 1 16.91 -19.21 -17.86
C MET A 1 15.40 -19.40 -17.64
N LYS A 2 14.82 -20.61 -17.72
CA LYS A 2 13.36 -20.82 -17.55
C LYS A 2 12.75 -20.46 -16.18
N TYR A 3 13.54 -20.36 -15.11
CA TYR A 3 13.05 -20.04 -13.76
C TYR A 3 13.13 -18.55 -13.38
N GLN A 4 13.92 -17.75 -14.11
CA GLN A 4 14.07 -16.31 -13.86
C GLN A 4 12.82 -15.53 -14.32
N PHE A 5 12.21 -15.96 -15.43
CA PHE A 5 10.98 -15.34 -15.96
C PHE A 5 9.76 -15.56 -15.04
N LYS A 6 9.66 -16.73 -14.40
CA LYS A 6 8.59 -17.03 -13.44
C LYS A 6 8.72 -16.21 -12.15
N PHE A 7 9.96 -15.92 -11.73
CA PHE A 7 10.22 -15.11 -10.53
C PHE A 7 9.88 -13.64 -10.76
N PHE A 8 10.24 -13.07 -11.92
CA PHE A 8 9.83 -11.70 -12.30
C PHE A 8 8.30 -11.58 -12.47
N LEU A 9 7.64 -12.60 -13.04
CA LEU A 9 6.17 -12.63 -13.15
C LEU A 9 5.50 -12.68 -11.77
N LEU A 10 6.06 -13.43 -10.82
CA LEU A 10 5.55 -13.54 -9.44
C LEU A 10 5.78 -12.23 -8.65
N LEU A 11 6.92 -11.56 -8.87
CA LEU A 11 7.23 -10.25 -8.29
C LEU A 11 6.27 -9.17 -8.82
N PHE A 12 5.95 -9.20 -10.11
CA PHE A 12 4.95 -8.32 -10.74
C PHE A 12 3.53 -8.60 -10.22
N LEU A 13 3.19 -9.86 -9.92
CA LEU A 13 1.92 -10.24 -9.29
C LEU A 13 1.79 -9.80 -7.83
N PHE A 14 2.90 -9.57 -7.12
CA PHE A 14 2.91 -9.11 -5.72
C PHE A 14 3.01 -7.58 -5.55
N THR A 15 3.35 -6.82 -6.60
CA THR A 15 3.26 -5.35 -6.59
C THR A 15 1.90 -4.82 -7.03
N ILE A 16 1.06 -5.65 -7.66
CA ILE A 16 -0.29 -5.27 -8.10
C ILE A 16 -1.35 -5.18 -6.97
N PRO A 17 -1.34 -5.97 -5.87
CA PRO A 17 -2.46 -5.96 -4.93
C PRO A 17 -2.47 -4.74 -4.00
N VAL A 18 -1.39 -3.94 -3.94
CA VAL A 18 -1.39 -2.68 -3.17
C VAL A 18 -2.00 -1.51 -3.96
N LEU A 19 -2.10 -1.61 -5.29
CA LEU A 19 -2.88 -0.64 -6.10
C LEU A 19 -4.40 -0.91 -6.08
N LEU A 20 -4.84 -2.08 -5.61
CA LEU A 20 -6.24 -2.51 -5.67
C LEU A 20 -7.07 -2.19 -4.41
N SER A 21 -6.46 -1.63 -3.36
CA SER A 21 -7.18 -1.28 -2.11
C SER A 21 -7.49 0.22 -1.95
N ALA A 22 -7.43 1.00 -3.02
CA ALA A 22 -7.89 2.40 -2.99
C ALA A 22 -8.31 2.92 -4.37
N GLN A 23 -8.89 2.07 -5.24
CA GLN A 23 -9.57 2.63 -6.41
C GLN A 23 -10.88 3.26 -5.93
N LYS A 24 -10.82 4.57 -5.59
CA LYS A 24 -12.01 5.41 -5.37
C LYS A 24 -12.93 5.19 -6.56
N SER A 25 -13.98 4.39 -6.36
CA SER A 25 -15.02 4.18 -7.34
C SER A 25 -16.17 5.11 -7.02
N TYR A 26 -16.88 5.53 -8.05
CA TYR A 26 -17.98 6.49 -7.93
C TYR A 26 -19.29 5.78 -8.19
N LYS A 27 -20.36 6.34 -7.65
CA LYS A 27 -21.73 5.93 -7.94
C LYS A 27 -22.59 7.15 -8.22
N ALA A 28 -23.52 6.99 -9.14
CA ALA A 28 -24.61 7.93 -9.36
C ALA A 28 -25.74 7.60 -8.39
N VAL A 29 -26.22 8.61 -7.67
CA VAL A 29 -27.29 8.51 -6.68
C VAL A 29 -28.38 9.55 -6.99
N CYS A 30 -29.61 9.23 -6.60
CA CYS A 30 -30.72 10.17 -6.55
C CYS A 30 -30.85 10.68 -5.12
N ASP A 31 -30.75 11.99 -4.92
CA ASP A 31 -30.93 12.59 -3.60
C ASP A 31 -32.43 12.79 -3.32
N LYS A 32 -32.91 12.25 -2.20
CA LYS A 32 -34.31 12.35 -1.77
C LYS A 32 -34.74 13.77 -1.42
N SER A 33 -33.80 14.65 -1.05
CA SER A 33 -34.08 15.99 -0.54
C SER A 33 -34.41 17.00 -1.63
N ASP A 34 -33.72 16.92 -2.78
CA ASP A 34 -33.86 17.86 -3.89
C ASP A 34 -34.26 17.19 -5.21
N GLY A 35 -34.32 15.85 -5.27
CA GLY A 35 -34.70 15.09 -6.46
C GLY A 35 -33.66 15.18 -7.58
N MET A 36 -32.40 15.49 -7.25
CA MET A 36 -31.32 15.64 -8.21
C MET A 36 -30.41 14.42 -8.24
N VAL A 37 -29.83 14.16 -9.41
CA VAL A 37 -28.80 13.13 -9.56
C VAL A 37 -27.46 13.70 -9.16
N LYS A 38 -26.81 13.04 -8.18
CA LYS A 38 -25.48 13.39 -7.69
C LYS A 38 -24.52 12.24 -7.94
N ILE A 39 -23.23 12.56 -8.05
CA ILE A 39 -22.16 11.57 -8.12
C ILE A 39 -21.43 11.65 -6.79
N VAL A 40 -21.36 10.52 -6.10
CA VAL A 40 -20.72 10.41 -4.79
C VAL A 40 -19.75 9.24 -4.80
N ASP A 41 -18.87 9.20 -3.80
CA ASP A 41 -18.00 8.06 -3.59
C ASP A 41 -18.83 6.80 -3.34
N ASN A 42 -18.38 5.67 -3.89
CA ASN A 42 -19.09 4.40 -3.80
C ASN A 42 -19.33 3.97 -2.34
N GLU A 43 -18.46 4.40 -1.43
CA GLU A 43 -18.53 4.11 0.00
C GLU A 43 -19.56 4.96 0.77
N ASP A 44 -20.07 6.06 0.21
CA ASP A 44 -21.03 6.94 0.90
C ASP A 44 -22.38 6.24 1.12
N ARG A 45 -22.73 5.95 2.37
CA ARG A 45 -23.99 5.27 2.75
C ARG A 45 -25.05 6.23 3.30
N SER A 46 -24.99 7.51 2.94
CA SER A 46 -25.94 8.50 3.42
C SER A 46 -27.40 8.06 3.16
N PRO A 47 -28.29 8.08 4.18
CA PRO A 47 -29.65 7.53 4.07
C PRO A 47 -30.56 8.30 3.10
N ASN A 48 -30.14 9.52 2.73
CA ASN A 48 -30.84 10.38 1.79
C ASN A 48 -30.47 10.10 0.33
N LEU A 49 -29.49 9.24 0.06
CA LEU A 49 -29.00 8.92 -1.27
C LEU A 49 -29.50 7.56 -1.72
N ILE A 50 -30.24 7.52 -2.84
CA ILE A 50 -30.73 6.28 -3.44
C ILE A 50 -29.77 5.91 -4.59
N PRO A 51 -29.09 4.75 -4.56
CA PRO A 51 -28.19 4.37 -5.63
C PRO A 51 -28.96 4.14 -6.94
N LEU A 52 -28.47 4.73 -8.03
CA LEU A 52 -28.97 4.51 -9.39
C LEU A 52 -28.07 3.56 -10.16
N LYS A 53 -26.75 3.79 -10.09
CA LYS A 53 -25.72 2.91 -10.67
C LYS A 53 -24.38 3.14 -9.97
N GLY A 54 -23.68 2.06 -9.63
CA GLY A 54 -22.38 2.11 -8.95
C GLY A 54 -21.25 1.45 -9.74
N GLY A 55 -20.05 1.48 -9.16
CA GLY A 55 -18.87 0.80 -9.71
C GLY A 55 -18.18 1.56 -10.84
N PHE A 56 -18.36 2.88 -10.93
CA PHE A 56 -17.65 3.68 -11.93
C PHE A 56 -16.18 3.83 -11.52
N PRO A 57 -15.23 3.50 -12.41
CA PRO A 57 -13.80 3.59 -12.08
C PRO A 57 -13.29 5.04 -12.01
N PHE A 58 -13.99 5.99 -12.61
CA PHE A 58 -13.63 7.41 -12.67
C PHE A 58 -14.89 8.30 -12.64
N TYR A 59 -14.76 9.51 -12.05
CA TYR A 59 -15.86 10.48 -11.94
C TYR A 59 -16.40 10.90 -13.31
N GLN A 60 -15.53 11.08 -14.32
CA GLN A 60 -15.94 11.49 -15.67
C GLN A 60 -16.83 10.44 -16.35
N VAL A 61 -16.58 9.15 -16.09
CA VAL A 61 -17.41 8.05 -16.62
C VAL A 61 -18.79 8.07 -15.97
N ALA A 62 -18.85 8.28 -14.65
CA ALA A 62 -20.11 8.48 -13.94
C ALA A 62 -20.86 9.71 -14.48
N GLN A 63 -20.16 10.80 -14.75
CA GLN A 63 -20.74 12.05 -15.28
C GLN A 63 -21.30 11.89 -16.68
N ASN A 64 -20.60 11.20 -17.57
CA ASN A 64 -21.11 10.91 -18.92
C ASN A 64 -22.36 10.03 -18.85
N TRP A 65 -22.35 8.99 -18.01
CA TRP A 65 -23.52 8.14 -17.80
C TRP A 65 -24.72 8.95 -17.26
N VAL A 66 -24.50 9.85 -16.30
CA VAL A 66 -25.56 10.75 -15.79
C VAL A 66 -26.09 11.67 -16.89
N LYS A 67 -25.23 12.26 -17.73
CA LYS A 67 -25.66 13.12 -18.85
C LYS A 67 -26.48 12.37 -19.88
N GLU A 68 -26.14 11.12 -20.15
CA GLU A 68 -26.86 10.26 -21.11
C GLU A 68 -28.22 9.78 -20.57
N ASN A 69 -28.29 9.43 -19.29
CA ASN A 69 -29.47 8.76 -18.70
C ASN A 69 -30.40 9.73 -17.95
N TYR A 70 -29.87 10.86 -17.50
CA TYR A 70 -30.58 11.92 -16.78
C TYR A 70 -30.18 13.30 -17.31
N PRO A 71 -30.49 13.62 -18.59
CA PRO A 71 -30.06 14.87 -19.23
C PRO A 71 -30.63 16.14 -18.57
N SER A 72 -31.75 16.02 -17.84
CA SER A 72 -32.33 17.10 -17.04
C SER A 72 -31.69 17.27 -15.66
N GLY A 73 -30.80 16.37 -15.25
CA GLY A 73 -30.20 16.30 -13.91
C GLY A 73 -31.16 15.86 -12.80
N LYS A 74 -32.44 15.62 -13.12
CA LYS A 74 -33.50 15.25 -12.17
C LYS A 74 -33.73 13.75 -12.16
N CYS A 75 -34.04 13.21 -11.00
CA CYS A 75 -34.47 11.84 -10.80
C CYS A 75 -35.79 11.81 -10.01
N ASP A 76 -36.53 10.71 -10.13
CA ASP A 76 -37.68 10.45 -9.26
C ASP A 76 -37.27 9.47 -8.15
N PRO A 77 -37.17 9.92 -6.89
CA PRO A 77 -36.83 9.07 -5.75
C PRO A 77 -37.76 7.86 -5.60
N ALA A 78 -39.05 8.01 -5.88
CA ALA A 78 -40.04 6.94 -5.70
C ALA A 78 -39.84 5.81 -6.73
N THR A 79 -39.52 6.16 -7.97
CA THR A 79 -39.22 5.18 -9.03
C THR A 79 -37.88 4.49 -8.78
N ALA A 80 -36.86 5.21 -8.31
CA ALA A 80 -35.55 4.66 -7.98
C ALA A 80 -35.60 3.65 -6.80
N ILE A 81 -36.42 3.94 -5.78
CA ILE A 81 -36.65 3.01 -4.66
C ILE A 81 -37.29 1.70 -5.16
N LYS A 82 -38.31 1.78 -6.02
CA LYS A 82 -38.98 0.59 -6.58
C LYS A 82 -38.05 -0.29 -7.40
N GLN A 83 -37.16 0.32 -8.19
CA GLN A 83 -36.16 -0.43 -8.98
C GLN A 83 -35.15 -1.16 -8.09
N ASN A 84 -34.68 -0.52 -7.02
CA ASN A 84 -33.75 -1.14 -6.08
C ASN A 84 -34.39 -2.26 -5.26
N GLN A 85 -35.66 -2.12 -4.89
CA GLN A 85 -36.43 -3.19 -4.26
C GLN A 85 -36.57 -4.40 -5.20
N ALA A 86 -36.93 -4.17 -6.47
CA ALA A 86 -37.03 -5.25 -7.46
C ALA A 86 -35.68 -5.97 -7.71
N ALA A 87 -34.57 -5.23 -7.71
CA ALA A 87 -33.23 -5.82 -7.85
C ALA A 87 -32.80 -6.62 -6.60
N ALA A 88 -33.14 -6.15 -5.40
CA ALA A 88 -32.91 -6.88 -4.15
C ALA A 88 -33.76 -8.16 -4.07
N ASP A 89 -35.02 -8.10 -4.49
CA ASP A 89 -35.93 -9.25 -4.51
C ASP A 89 -35.44 -10.33 -5.50
N ALA A 90 -34.90 -9.95 -6.66
CA ALA A 90 -34.31 -10.87 -7.64
C ALA A 90 -33.05 -11.59 -7.12
N LEU A 91 -32.20 -10.89 -6.34
CA LEU A 91 -31.04 -11.49 -5.68
C LEU A 91 -31.45 -12.48 -4.57
N THR A 92 -32.55 -12.18 -3.87
CA THR A 92 -33.06 -13.02 -2.78
C THR A 92 -33.74 -14.29 -3.29
N GLN A 93 -34.42 -14.22 -4.45
CA GLN A 93 -34.97 -15.41 -5.12
C GLN A 93 -33.87 -16.37 -5.61
N SER A 94 -32.72 -15.85 -6.04
CA SER A 94 -31.57 -16.64 -6.50
C SER A 94 -30.85 -17.40 -5.37
N ALA A 95 -30.95 -16.93 -4.12
CA ALA A 95 -30.33 -17.56 -2.95
C ALA A 95 -31.13 -18.76 -2.37
N SER A 96 -32.36 -18.98 -2.83
CA SER A 96 -33.22 -20.07 -2.36
C SER A 96 -32.99 -21.43 -3.07
N GLY A 97 -32.00 -21.51 -3.98
CA GLY A 97 -31.80 -22.67 -4.87
C GLY A 97 -30.71 -23.68 -4.52
N GLN A 98 -29.89 -23.52 -3.47
CA GLN A 98 -28.85 -24.51 -3.13
C GLN A 98 -28.78 -24.81 -1.63
N LYS A 99 -29.49 -25.86 -1.21
CA LYS A 99 -29.17 -26.66 -0.02
C LYS A 99 -28.60 -28.01 -0.49
N GLN A 100 -27.30 -28.23 -0.30
CA GLN A 100 -26.69 -29.56 -0.17
C GLN A 100 -25.28 -29.39 0.43
N ALA A 101 -25.13 -29.66 1.72
CA ALA A 101 -24.77 -30.94 2.34
C ALA A 101 -23.24 -31.05 2.57
N ALA A 102 -22.85 -30.93 3.84
CA ALA A 102 -21.49 -31.14 4.32
C ALA A 102 -21.14 -32.64 4.35
N PRO A 103 -19.88 -33.03 4.11
CA PRO A 103 -19.37 -34.32 4.56
C PRO A 103 -18.31 -34.20 5.67
N ASP A 104 -18.26 -35.29 6.41
CA ASP A 104 -17.72 -35.54 7.74
C ASP A 104 -16.20 -35.40 7.94
N GLN A 105 -15.86 -35.21 9.22
CA GLN A 105 -14.52 -35.29 9.78
C GLN A 105 -13.91 -36.69 9.67
N THR A 106 -12.65 -36.79 9.28
CA THR A 106 -11.78 -37.90 9.74
C THR A 106 -10.38 -37.38 10.07
N ARG A 107 -10.06 -37.49 11.36
CA ARG A 107 -8.80 -37.10 12.01
C ARG A 107 -7.76 -38.20 11.71
N LYS A 108 -6.73 -37.91 10.91
CA LYS A 108 -5.53 -38.75 10.81
C LYS A 108 -4.49 -38.24 11.80
N THR A 109 -4.28 -38.99 12.87
CA THR A 109 -3.11 -38.92 13.75
C THR A 109 -1.89 -39.43 12.99
N THR A 110 -0.88 -38.59 12.82
CA THR A 110 0.42 -38.98 12.27
C THR A 110 1.40 -39.14 13.43
N ASP A 111 1.85 -40.39 13.63
CA ASP A 111 2.87 -40.79 14.61
C ASP A 111 4.25 -40.22 14.22
N PRO A 112 4.96 -39.46 15.08
CA PRO A 112 6.23 -38.82 14.74
C PRO A 112 7.46 -39.74 14.65
N ASN A 113 7.36 -41.05 14.92
CA ASN A 113 8.55 -41.90 15.13
C ASN A 113 8.90 -42.89 14.01
N ALA A 114 8.32 -42.78 12.81
CA ALA A 114 8.47 -43.79 11.75
C ALA A 114 9.60 -43.56 10.72
N PHE A 115 10.61 -42.73 10.98
CA PHE A 115 11.66 -42.42 9.98
C PHE A 115 13.13 -42.70 10.39
N ILE A 116 13.39 -43.40 11.49
CA ILE A 116 14.77 -43.82 11.81
C ILE A 116 14.96 -45.27 11.38
N ASN A 117 15.44 -45.45 10.14
CA ASN A 117 16.15 -46.65 9.71
C ASN A 117 17.29 -46.21 8.78
N VAL A 118 18.50 -46.09 9.33
CA VAL A 118 19.73 -45.95 8.54
C VAL A 118 20.73 -47.02 9.02
N PRO A 119 21.21 -47.91 8.13
CA PRO A 119 22.21 -48.93 8.47
C PRO A 119 23.61 -48.32 8.72
N PRO A 120 24.51 -49.05 9.40
CA PRO A 120 25.84 -48.55 9.73
C PRO A 120 26.77 -48.72 8.54
N ASN A 121 27.07 -47.64 7.83
CA ASN A 121 28.36 -47.51 7.15
C ASN A 121 28.71 -46.03 6.99
N GLN A 122 29.82 -45.66 7.63
CA GLN A 122 30.36 -44.32 7.74
C GLN A 122 30.77 -43.80 6.36
N VAL A 123 30.03 -42.83 5.85
CA VAL A 123 30.51 -41.84 4.88
C VAL A 123 30.77 -40.57 5.71
N PRO A 124 31.89 -39.86 5.55
CA PRO A 124 32.10 -38.61 6.28
C PRO A 124 30.94 -37.69 5.97
N LEU A 125 30.24 -37.22 7.01
CA LEU A 125 29.19 -36.21 6.87
C LEU A 125 29.75 -35.09 5.98
N PRO A 126 29.08 -34.70 4.88
CA PRO A 126 29.49 -33.52 4.14
C PRO A 126 29.55 -32.38 5.15
N ALA A 127 30.69 -31.71 5.21
CA ALA A 127 30.93 -30.61 6.13
C ALA A 127 29.71 -29.69 6.12
N ILE A 128 29.03 -29.56 7.26
CA ILE A 128 27.86 -28.71 7.41
C ILE A 128 28.33 -27.32 6.99
N ALA A 129 27.88 -26.87 5.81
CA ALA A 129 28.22 -25.54 5.35
C ALA A 129 27.78 -24.56 6.45
N PRO A 130 28.66 -23.64 6.89
CA PRO A 130 28.33 -22.74 7.97
C PRO A 130 27.04 -22.01 7.62
N ALA A 131 26.11 -21.97 8.58
CA ALA A 131 24.83 -21.29 8.39
C ALA A 131 25.11 -19.84 7.95
N PRO A 132 24.38 -19.33 6.95
CA PRO A 132 24.59 -17.96 6.48
C PRO A 132 24.48 -16.98 7.64
N LYS A 133 25.55 -16.21 7.86
CA LYS A 133 25.57 -15.17 8.89
C LYS A 133 24.84 -13.94 8.36
N TYR A 134 23.83 -13.51 9.11
CA TYR A 134 23.07 -12.31 8.81
C TYR A 134 23.45 -11.20 9.79
N HIS A 135 23.73 -10.01 9.26
CA HIS A 135 23.86 -8.78 10.01
C HIS A 135 22.47 -8.19 10.20
N ASN A 136 22.19 -7.77 11.43
CA ASN A 136 20.85 -7.41 11.87
C ASN A 136 20.69 -5.92 12.07
N THR A 137 21.80 -5.18 12.10
CA THR A 137 21.77 -3.72 12.18
C THR A 137 22.17 -3.17 10.82
N SER A 138 21.49 -2.13 10.35
CA SER A 138 21.84 -1.52 9.08
C SER A 138 21.59 -0.03 9.06
N PHE A 139 22.46 0.69 8.37
CA PHE A 139 22.26 2.08 7.97
C PHE A 139 21.87 2.13 6.50
N PHE A 140 21.04 3.09 6.10
CA PHE A 140 20.71 3.29 4.70
C PHE A 140 20.59 4.78 4.34
N LEU A 141 20.79 5.03 3.05
CA LEU A 141 20.59 6.33 2.39
C LEU A 141 19.78 6.08 1.11
N SER A 142 18.70 6.84 0.92
CA SER A 142 17.81 6.70 -0.24
C SER A 142 17.47 8.06 -0.82
N LEU A 143 17.34 8.13 -2.15
CA LEU A 143 16.62 9.19 -2.83
C LEU A 143 15.12 8.91 -2.74
N LEU A 144 14.33 9.96 -2.56
CA LEU A 144 12.88 9.90 -2.50
C LEU A 144 12.28 10.69 -3.67
N PHE A 145 11.13 10.23 -4.16
CA PHE A 145 10.31 10.96 -5.12
C PHE A 145 8.86 10.90 -4.65
N SER A 146 8.34 12.04 -4.18
CA SER A 146 7.00 12.15 -3.61
C SER A 146 6.02 12.77 -4.59
N ASN A 147 4.80 12.23 -4.70
CA ASN A 147 3.71 12.84 -5.46
C ASN A 147 3.10 14.10 -4.79
N LEU A 148 3.63 14.55 -3.66
CA LEU A 148 3.21 15.77 -2.96
C LEU A 148 3.27 17.03 -3.86
N GLY A 149 4.07 17.00 -4.92
CA GLY A 149 4.09 18.06 -5.94
C GLY A 149 2.74 18.31 -6.61
N LYS A 150 1.80 17.35 -6.59
CA LYS A 150 0.42 17.54 -7.08
C LYS A 150 -0.34 18.60 -6.28
N VAL A 151 -0.17 18.62 -4.96
CA VAL A 151 -0.84 19.60 -4.07
C VAL A 151 -0.34 21.02 -4.38
N TYR A 152 0.94 21.13 -4.72
CA TYR A 152 1.58 22.41 -5.01
C TYR A 152 1.63 22.75 -6.52
N ASN A 153 0.87 22.05 -7.36
CA ASN A 153 0.81 22.26 -8.82
C ASN A 153 2.19 22.32 -9.52
N LEU A 154 3.15 21.49 -9.08
CA LEU A 154 4.48 21.41 -9.69
C LEU A 154 4.45 20.62 -11.01
N ASP A 155 5.32 21.01 -11.95
CA ASP A 155 5.59 20.25 -13.18
C ASP A 155 7.10 19.94 -13.31
N PRO A 156 7.54 18.67 -13.19
CA PRO A 156 6.73 17.48 -12.93
C PRO A 156 6.13 17.46 -11.52
N PRO A 157 5.02 16.73 -11.27
CA PRO A 157 4.32 16.72 -9.98
C PRO A 157 5.01 15.83 -8.95
N LEU A 158 6.34 15.95 -8.85
CA LEU A 158 7.21 15.17 -7.98
C LEU A 158 8.09 16.09 -7.16
N ILE A 159 8.14 15.88 -5.85
CA ILE A 159 9.11 16.53 -4.97
C ILE A 159 10.22 15.51 -4.67
N PRO A 160 11.47 15.76 -5.12
CA PRO A 160 12.59 14.88 -4.79
C PRO A 160 12.96 15.02 -3.32
N GLY A 161 13.70 14.06 -2.79
CA GLY A 161 14.09 14.08 -1.39
C GLY A 161 15.17 13.07 -1.05
N ILE A 162 15.51 13.03 0.23
CA ILE A 162 16.50 12.13 0.80
C ILE A 162 15.90 11.48 2.04
N ASN A 163 16.13 10.18 2.20
CA ASN A 163 15.82 9.43 3.39
C ASN A 163 17.09 8.82 3.96
N ILE A 164 17.32 9.02 5.25
CA ILE A 164 18.39 8.35 5.99
C ILE A 164 17.79 7.62 7.17
N GLY A 165 18.38 6.49 7.55
CA GLY A 165 17.89 5.80 8.73
C GLY A 165 18.77 4.66 9.18
N ILE A 166 18.46 4.21 10.39
CA ILE A 166 19.05 3.03 10.99
C ILE A 166 17.92 2.07 11.34
N GLU A 167 18.11 0.80 11.00
CA GLU A 167 17.16 -0.27 11.28
C GLU A 167 17.82 -1.41 12.03
N GLN A 168 17.05 -2.01 12.93
CA GLN A 168 17.36 -3.22 13.67
C GLN A 168 16.39 -4.33 13.25
N MET A 169 16.94 -5.49 12.90
CA MET A 169 16.22 -6.70 12.52
C MET A 169 16.39 -7.75 13.63
N PHE A 170 15.34 -8.52 13.86
CA PHE A 170 15.29 -9.63 14.81
C PHE A 170 14.88 -10.89 14.05
N GLY A 171 15.82 -11.81 13.86
CA GLY A 171 15.61 -13.06 13.13
C GLY A 171 16.75 -13.37 12.16
N THR A 172 16.51 -14.36 11.30
CA THR A 172 17.48 -14.83 10.31
C THR A 172 16.92 -14.63 8.90
N LYS A 173 16.36 -15.66 8.27
CA LYS A 173 15.69 -15.58 6.97
C LYS A 173 14.37 -14.84 7.06
N LEU A 174 13.52 -15.26 7.98
CA LEU A 174 12.34 -14.51 8.41
C LEU A 174 12.77 -13.63 9.59
N PHE A 175 12.40 -12.36 9.52
CA PHE A 175 12.72 -11.41 10.58
C PHE A 175 11.61 -10.37 10.70
N ILE A 176 11.53 -9.79 11.90
CA ILE A 176 10.79 -8.56 12.16
C ILE A 176 11.83 -7.46 12.33
N GLY A 177 11.53 -6.25 11.89
CA GLY A 177 12.43 -5.12 11.99
C GLY A 177 11.73 -3.82 12.38
N THR A 178 12.50 -2.91 12.95
CA THR A 178 12.10 -1.54 13.26
C THR A 178 13.30 -0.62 13.17
N GLY A 179 13.10 0.69 13.31
CA GLY A 179 14.19 1.66 13.17
C GLY A 179 13.75 3.09 13.38
N ILE A 180 14.62 4.00 12.97
CA ILE A 180 14.36 5.44 12.94
C ILE A 180 14.82 5.96 11.59
N HIS A 181 13.90 6.60 10.87
CA HIS A 181 14.15 7.24 9.59
C HIS A 181 13.94 8.74 9.71
N VAL A 182 14.73 9.50 8.96
CA VAL A 182 14.55 10.93 8.72
C VAL A 182 14.35 11.11 7.23
N SER A 183 13.16 11.52 6.85
CA SER A 183 12.81 11.83 5.47
C SER A 183 12.81 13.35 5.28
N SER A 184 13.53 13.82 4.27
CA SER A 184 13.54 15.22 3.83
C SER A 184 13.07 15.28 2.38
N LEU A 185 12.10 16.14 2.08
CA LEU A 185 11.60 16.42 0.74
C LEU A 185 12.07 17.82 0.36
N ILE A 186 12.79 17.96 -0.76
CA ILE A 186 13.45 19.18 -1.19
C ILE A 186 12.78 19.63 -2.49
N GLY A 187 12.08 20.76 -2.47
CA GLY A 187 11.44 21.31 -3.66
C GLY A 187 11.05 22.77 -3.46
N LYS A 188 11.37 23.61 -4.44
CA LYS A 188 10.89 24.99 -4.49
C LYS A 188 9.41 24.92 -4.90
N THR A 189 8.49 25.05 -3.95
CA THR A 189 7.11 25.40 -4.28
C THR A 189 7.12 26.83 -4.81
N ASP A 190 6.20 27.16 -5.73
CA ASP A 190 6.19 28.42 -6.49
C ASP A 190 6.42 29.68 -5.65
N GLU A 191 6.88 30.78 -6.27
CA GLU A 191 7.48 31.95 -5.58
C GLU A 191 6.61 32.58 -4.48
N ASP A 192 5.29 32.36 -4.51
CA ASP A 192 4.33 32.84 -3.52
C ASP A 192 4.17 31.93 -2.28
N ALA A 193 4.54 30.65 -2.36
CA ALA A 193 4.33 29.66 -1.30
C ALA A 193 5.45 29.63 -0.24
N GLY A 194 6.65 30.11 -0.58
CA GLY A 194 7.77 30.24 0.38
C GLY A 194 8.28 28.95 1.01
N VAL A 195 7.93 27.77 0.47
CA VAL A 195 8.39 26.46 0.98
C VAL A 195 9.45 25.87 0.06
N SER A 196 10.64 25.64 0.61
CA SER A 196 11.76 25.06 -0.16
C SER A 196 12.03 23.61 0.21
N SER A 197 11.66 23.17 1.41
CA SER A 197 11.91 21.80 1.88
C SER A 197 11.09 21.44 3.11
N PHE A 198 10.81 20.14 3.26
CA PHE A 198 10.04 19.55 4.35
C PHE A 198 10.84 18.42 4.99
N TYR A 199 10.58 18.12 6.26
CA TYR A 199 11.12 16.94 6.92
C TYR A 199 10.09 16.25 7.82
N SER A 200 10.31 14.96 8.05
CA SER A 200 9.56 14.16 9.02
C SER A 200 10.44 13.06 9.62
N PHE A 201 10.15 12.70 10.86
CA PHE A 201 10.69 11.51 11.48
C PHE A 201 9.71 10.37 11.32
N ARG A 202 10.25 9.16 11.14
CA ARG A 202 9.45 7.97 10.94
C ARG A 202 10.01 6.79 11.72
N ILE A 203 9.10 6.01 12.29
CA ILE A 203 9.38 4.74 12.98
C ILE A 203 8.68 3.62 12.20
N PRO A 204 9.41 2.81 11.40
CA PRO A 204 8.83 1.67 10.72
C PRO A 204 8.70 0.45 11.64
N LEU A 205 7.74 -0.40 11.35
CA LEU A 205 7.61 -1.76 11.85
C LEU A 205 7.31 -2.67 10.65
N PHE A 206 8.18 -3.66 10.41
CA PHE A 206 8.09 -4.48 9.21
C PHE A 206 8.44 -5.94 9.46
N LEU A 207 7.83 -6.81 8.66
CA LEU A 207 8.21 -8.20 8.49
C LEU A 207 9.00 -8.31 7.19
N GLY A 208 10.02 -9.15 7.16
CA GLY A 208 10.68 -9.43 5.90
C GLY A 208 11.23 -10.84 5.78
N TYR A 209 11.54 -11.17 4.54
CA TYR A 209 12.23 -12.39 4.15
C TYR A 209 13.53 -12.02 3.46
N ARG A 210 14.63 -12.70 3.79
CA ARG A 210 15.91 -12.55 3.11
C ARG A 210 16.63 -13.87 2.92
N GLN A 211 17.39 -13.96 1.83
CA GLN A 211 18.16 -15.15 1.51
C GLN A 211 19.53 -14.79 0.93
N ILE A 212 20.53 -15.58 1.32
CA ILE A 212 21.89 -15.51 0.81
C ILE A 212 22.15 -16.79 0.02
N SER A 213 22.66 -16.64 -1.20
CA SER A 213 23.08 -17.74 -2.06
C SER A 213 24.47 -17.42 -2.60
N GLY A 214 25.50 -18.00 -1.97
CA GLY A 214 26.88 -17.62 -2.22
C GLY A 214 27.14 -16.17 -1.78
N THR A 215 27.57 -15.32 -2.71
CA THR A 215 27.80 -13.88 -2.46
C THR A 215 26.57 -13.01 -2.70
N ARG A 216 25.49 -13.59 -3.25
CA ARG A 216 24.28 -12.86 -3.63
C ARG A 216 23.29 -12.85 -2.49
N TYR A 217 22.72 -11.69 -2.24
CA TYR A 217 21.70 -11.41 -1.26
C TYR A 217 20.46 -10.86 -1.96
N TRP A 218 19.30 -11.31 -1.54
CA TRP A 218 18.05 -10.63 -1.83
C TRP A 218 17.13 -10.67 -0.62
N GLY A 219 16.22 -9.70 -0.52
CA GLY A 219 15.19 -9.68 0.50
C GLY A 219 14.01 -8.80 0.12
N VAL A 220 12.90 -9.00 0.82
CA VAL A 220 11.66 -8.25 0.66
C VAL A 220 11.13 -7.91 2.06
N ASP A 221 10.69 -6.67 2.22
CA ASP A 221 10.15 -6.15 3.48
C ASP A 221 8.76 -5.58 3.23
N LEU A 222 7.83 -5.87 4.14
CA LEU A 222 6.45 -5.37 4.14
C LEU A 222 6.12 -4.88 5.54
N GLY A 223 5.51 -3.70 5.66
CA GLY A 223 5.21 -3.16 6.97
C GLY A 223 4.41 -1.87 6.98
N LEU A 224 4.41 -1.24 8.14
CA LEU A 224 3.79 0.05 8.40
C LEU A 224 4.81 0.99 9.02
N ALA A 225 4.62 2.29 8.87
CA ALA A 225 5.42 3.27 9.55
C ALA A 225 4.54 4.36 10.15
N ALA A 226 4.87 4.75 11.38
CA ALA A 226 4.32 5.93 12.02
C ALA A 226 5.24 7.11 11.72
N ASN A 227 4.66 8.22 11.30
CA ASN A 227 5.36 9.43 10.91
C ASN A 227 4.92 10.58 11.82
N THR A 228 5.87 11.42 12.19
CA THR A 228 5.57 12.71 12.81
C THR A 228 4.99 13.66 11.78
N MET A 229 4.39 14.76 12.27
CA MET A 229 3.98 15.89 11.43
C MET A 229 5.06 16.30 10.43
N LEU A 230 4.63 16.54 9.19
CA LEU A 230 5.47 17.09 8.13
C LEU A 230 5.77 18.56 8.46
N LYS A 231 7.04 18.88 8.69
CA LYS A 231 7.47 20.23 9.07
C LYS A 231 8.27 20.90 7.96
N PRO A 232 8.08 22.21 7.73
CA PRO A 232 8.97 22.97 6.88
C PRO A 232 10.37 23.05 7.53
N LEU A 233 11.41 23.08 6.70
CA LEU A 233 12.80 23.22 7.17
C LEU A 233 13.13 24.67 7.60
N THR A 234 12.41 25.67 7.10
CA THR A 234 12.54 27.08 7.48
C THR A 234 11.33 27.51 8.32
N ASN A 235 11.59 28.20 9.44
CA ASN A 235 10.54 28.61 10.39
C ASN A 235 9.52 29.60 9.80
N ASP A 236 9.93 30.39 8.81
CA ASP A 236 9.09 31.41 8.17
C ASP A 236 8.20 30.83 7.06
N SER A 237 8.44 29.57 6.70
CA SER A 237 7.67 28.87 5.69
C SER A 237 6.42 28.27 6.32
N ARG A 238 5.25 28.74 5.89
CA ARG A 238 3.98 28.03 6.11
C ARG A 238 3.84 27.03 4.97
N LEU A 239 3.16 25.89 5.16
CA LEU A 239 2.96 24.85 4.13
C LEU A 239 2.09 25.34 2.95
N ALA A 240 2.35 26.53 2.39
CA ALA A 240 1.50 27.28 1.48
C ALA A 240 0.06 27.53 2.00
N GLY A 241 -0.15 27.55 3.32
CA GLY A 241 -1.47 27.64 3.94
C GLY A 241 -2.09 26.30 4.33
N GLU A 242 -1.46 25.18 3.96
CA GLU A 242 -1.87 23.85 4.37
C GLU A 242 -1.58 23.57 5.85
N ILE A 243 -2.36 22.67 6.45
CA ILE A 243 -2.18 22.22 7.83
C ILE A 243 -1.74 20.76 7.80
N ALA A 244 -0.49 20.45 8.16
CA ALA A 244 -0.04 19.06 8.27
C ALA A 244 -0.76 18.34 9.42
N ALA A 245 -1.08 17.06 9.22
CA ALA A 245 -1.60 16.21 10.28
C ALA A 245 -0.52 15.96 11.36
N ASP A 246 -0.91 15.93 12.64
CA ASP A 246 0.00 15.71 13.77
C ASP A 246 0.77 14.38 13.67
N TYR A 247 0.11 13.37 13.11
CA TYR A 247 0.68 12.05 12.85
C TYR A 247 0.13 11.49 11.54
N SER A 248 0.94 10.66 10.88
CA SER A 248 0.49 9.91 9.71
C SER A 248 1.05 8.50 9.65
N PHE A 249 0.32 7.62 8.97
CA PHE A 249 0.68 6.22 8.80
C PHE A 249 0.84 5.92 7.32
N ASN A 250 1.88 5.16 7.00
CA ASN A 250 2.07 4.65 5.65
C ASN A 250 2.36 3.16 5.68
N THR A 251 1.98 2.49 4.61
CA THR A 251 2.52 1.18 4.26
C THR A 251 3.92 1.34 3.69
N LEU A 252 4.76 0.34 3.90
CA LEU A 252 6.10 0.27 3.32
C LEU A 252 6.29 -1.07 2.62
N THR A 253 6.75 -1.03 1.38
CA THR A 253 7.16 -2.22 0.62
C THR A 253 8.54 -1.99 0.06
N ARG A 254 9.48 -2.90 0.33
CA ARG A 254 10.87 -2.76 -0.10
C ARG A 254 11.43 -4.04 -0.66
N ILE A 255 12.26 -3.91 -1.67
CA ILE A 255 13.01 -5.01 -2.28
C ILE A 255 14.49 -4.66 -2.20
N ARG A 256 15.28 -5.62 -1.73
CA ARG A 256 16.72 -5.46 -1.53
C ARG A 256 17.46 -6.50 -2.34
N ILE A 257 18.50 -6.07 -3.07
CA ILE A 257 19.31 -6.95 -3.92
C ILE A 257 20.77 -6.51 -3.83
N GLY A 258 21.70 -7.45 -3.66
CA GLY A 258 23.13 -7.15 -3.66
C GLY A 258 23.95 -8.20 -2.93
N LYS A 259 24.73 -7.75 -1.96
CA LYS A 259 25.46 -8.56 -0.98
C LYS A 259 24.82 -8.36 0.38
N GLU A 260 25.10 -9.28 1.30
CA GLU A 260 24.51 -9.25 2.63
C GLU A 260 24.88 -7.97 3.40
N ARG A 261 26.16 -7.54 3.32
CA ARG A 261 26.63 -6.28 3.90
C ARG A 261 26.23 -5.05 3.10
N THR A 262 25.99 -5.18 1.80
CA THR A 262 25.73 -4.04 0.94
C THR A 262 24.65 -4.36 -0.09
N ALA A 263 23.50 -3.73 0.04
CA ALA A 263 22.36 -4.00 -0.83
C ALA A 263 21.79 -2.71 -1.41
N PHE A 264 21.41 -2.79 -2.67
CA PHE A 264 20.55 -1.79 -3.29
C PHE A 264 19.11 -2.00 -2.83
N GLU A 265 18.40 -0.92 -2.59
CA GLU A 265 17.02 -0.92 -2.08
C GLU A 265 16.12 -0.13 -3.03
N PHE A 266 15.00 -0.74 -3.40
CA PHE A 266 13.89 -0.06 -4.04
C PHE A 266 12.68 -0.16 -3.12
N GLY A 267 12.01 0.96 -2.85
CA GLY A 267 10.86 1.00 -1.97
C GLY A 267 9.69 1.80 -2.53
N VAL A 268 8.51 1.43 -2.07
CA VAL A 268 7.26 2.15 -2.31
C VAL A 268 6.56 2.30 -0.98
N ASP A 269 6.28 3.55 -0.63
CA ASP A 269 5.53 3.90 0.57
C ASP A 269 4.21 4.57 0.16
N VAL A 270 3.10 4.09 0.71
CA VAL A 270 1.75 4.64 0.43
C VAL A 270 1.10 5.03 1.74
N TRP A 271 0.74 6.32 1.86
CA TRP A 271 0.05 6.86 3.03
C TRP A 271 -1.37 6.34 3.11
N LEU A 272 -1.75 5.94 4.32
CA LEU A 272 -3.07 5.40 4.64
C LEU A 272 -4.05 6.50 5.08
N ASN A 273 -3.51 7.58 5.63
CA ASN A 273 -4.28 8.74 6.07
C ASN A 273 -3.73 10.03 5.43
N ASP A 274 -4.56 11.06 5.51
CA ASP A 274 -4.22 12.38 4.97
C ASP A 274 -3.01 12.96 5.71
N ILE A 275 -2.01 13.37 4.94
CA ILE A 275 -0.81 14.05 5.47
C ILE A 275 -1.02 15.56 5.61
N LEU A 276 -1.98 16.10 4.86
CA LEU A 276 -2.46 17.48 4.93
C LEU A 276 -3.93 17.45 5.32
N SER A 277 -4.27 18.07 6.45
CA SER A 277 -5.62 18.16 7.00
C SER A 277 -6.54 19.08 6.17
N SER A 278 -5.96 19.91 5.32
CA SER A 278 -6.66 20.85 4.42
C SER A 278 -6.99 20.26 3.05
N GLU A 279 -6.36 19.14 2.67
CA GLU A 279 -6.56 18.42 1.42
C GLU A 279 -7.18 17.05 1.71
N GLU A 280 -8.51 17.00 1.76
CA GLU A 280 -9.24 15.77 2.09
C GLU A 280 -9.00 14.65 1.05
N GLY A 281 -8.50 13.50 1.53
CA GLY A 281 -8.32 12.31 0.72
C GLY A 281 -7.08 12.29 -0.17
N PHE A 282 -6.10 13.20 0.04
CA PHE A 282 -4.80 13.11 -0.60
C PHE A 282 -3.92 12.04 0.06
N GLN A 283 -3.68 10.95 -0.68
CA GLN A 283 -2.74 9.90 -0.27
C GLN A 283 -1.36 10.15 -0.90
N MET A 284 -0.40 10.51 -0.05
CA MET A 284 0.98 10.66 -0.46
C MET A 284 1.58 9.29 -0.84
N THR A 285 2.30 9.25 -1.94
CA THR A 285 3.10 8.10 -2.38
C THR A 285 4.54 8.55 -2.55
N ILE A 286 5.46 7.78 -1.96
CA ILE A 286 6.90 7.99 -2.09
C ILE A 286 7.53 6.76 -2.76
N LEU A 287 8.26 7.00 -3.84
CA LEU A 287 9.18 6.04 -4.41
C LEU A 287 10.56 6.28 -3.81
N SER A 288 11.23 5.21 -3.38
CA SER A 288 12.58 5.30 -2.82
C SER A 288 13.56 4.43 -3.58
N LEU A 289 14.77 4.97 -3.77
CA LEU A 289 15.88 4.31 -4.41
C LEU A 289 17.13 4.55 -3.58
N GLY A 290 17.70 3.49 -3.01
CA GLY A 290 18.74 3.66 -1.99
C GLY A 290 19.77 2.56 -1.92
N TYR A 291 20.68 2.76 -1.00
CA TYR A 291 21.75 1.84 -0.67
C TYR A 291 21.77 1.60 0.84
N ARG A 292 21.98 0.34 1.21
CA ARG A 292 21.99 -0.12 2.60
C ARG A 292 23.34 -0.76 2.92
N TYR A 293 23.85 -0.45 4.11
CA TYR A 293 25.01 -1.09 4.70
C TYR A 293 24.62 -1.82 6.00
N SER A 294 24.85 -3.14 6.05
CA SER A 294 24.51 -3.99 7.20
C SER A 294 25.77 -4.39 7.98
N PHE A 295 25.70 -4.35 9.31
CA PHE A 295 26.79 -4.66 10.24
C PHE A 295 26.34 -5.33 11.54
#